data_AF-A0A1G6AL05-F1
#
_entry.id   AF-A0A1G6AL05-F1
#
_cell.length_a   1.000
_cell.length_b   1.000
_cell.length_c   1.000
_cell.angle_alpha   90.00
_cell.angle_beta   90.00
_cell.angle_gamma   90.00
#
_symmetry.space_group_name_H-M   'P 1'
#
loop_
_entity.id
_entity.type
_entity.pdbx_description
1 polymer ?
#
loop_
_entity_poly.entity_id
_entity_poly.type
_entity_poly.pdbx_seq_one_letter_code
_entity_poly.pdbx_strand_id
1 'polypeptide(L)' 'MPTIVRFLTTLVVLAALVGAAMFYLANFVTPRDREMSARIPASDLDPVPIVKPTPPPPAEPPPDEDGSDEAVSEE' A
#
# COMPACT_ATOMS: atom_id res chain seq x y z
N MET A 1 -34.96 -49.13 -19.75
CA MET A 1 -35.13 -47.86 -19.01
C MET A 1 -33.75 -47.42 -18.54
N PRO A 2 -33.01 -46.60 -19.30
CA PRO A 2 -31.61 -46.26 -19.01
C PRO A 2 -31.51 -45.36 -17.76
N THR A 3 -31.44 -45.99 -16.59
CA THR A 3 -31.41 -45.33 -15.26
C THR A 3 -30.07 -44.68 -14.95
N ILE A 4 -28.95 -45.30 -15.34
CA ILE A 4 -27.59 -44.73 -15.20
C ILE A 4 -27.43 -43.44 -16.00
N VAL A 5 -27.90 -43.41 -17.26
CA VAL A 5 -27.82 -42.21 -18.10
C VAL A 5 -28.58 -41.07 -17.44
N ARG A 6 -29.81 -41.31 -16.97
CA ARG A 6 -30.58 -40.31 -16.23
C ARG A 6 -29.88 -39.81 -14.98
N PHE A 7 -29.24 -40.69 -14.21
CA PHE A 7 -28.48 -40.31 -13.02
C PHE A 7 -27.31 -39.37 -13.39
N LEU A 8 -26.51 -39.74 -14.38
CA LEU A 8 -25.39 -38.92 -14.85
C LEU A 8 -25.85 -37.58 -15.42
N THR A 9 -26.92 -37.57 -16.22
CA THR A 9 -27.50 -36.32 -16.73
C THR A 9 -27.92 -35.40 -15.59
N THR A 10 -28.52 -35.96 -14.53
CA THR A 10 -28.90 -35.18 -13.35
C THR A 10 -27.69 -34.55 -12.68
N LEU A 11 -26.59 -35.30 -12.51
CA LEU A 11 -25.34 -34.77 -11.95
C LEU A 11 -24.74 -33.66 -12.82
N VAL A 12 -24.74 -33.82 -14.14
CA VAL A 12 -24.25 -32.80 -15.07
C VAL A 12 -25.07 -31.52 -14.96
N VAL A 13 -26.40 -31.64 -14.88
CA VAL A 13 -27.29 -30.47 -14.72
C VAL A 13 -27.05 -29.77 -13.38
N LEU A 14 -26.88 -30.51 -12.28
CA LEU A 14 -26.55 -29.92 -10.98
C LEU A 14 -25.20 -29.21 -11.00
N ALA A 15 -24.17 -29.85 -11.56
CA ALA A 15 -22.85 -29.25 -11.67
C ALA A 15 -22.89 -27.98 -12.53
N ALA A 16 -23.64 -27.98 -13.64
CA ALA A 16 -23.84 -26.82 -14.48
C ALA A 16 -24.57 -25.70 -13.74
N LEU A 17 -25.61 -26.00 -12.95
CA LEU A 17 -26.33 -25.02 -12.14
C LEU A 17 -25.42 -24.36 -11.10
N VAL A 18 -24.65 -25.15 -10.36
CA VAL A 18 -23.73 -24.61 -9.34
C VAL A 18 -22.61 -23.81 -10.00
N GLY A 19 -22.03 -24.32 -11.09
CA GLY A 19 -21.01 -23.62 -11.85
C GLY A 19 -21.52 -22.29 -12.43
N ALA A 20 -22.72 -22.29 -13.00
CA ALA A 20 -23.35 -21.07 -13.53
C ALA A 20 -23.67 -20.07 -12.43
N ALA A 21 -24.16 -20.51 -11.27
CA ALA A 21 -24.41 -19.64 -10.14
C ALA A 21 -23.11 -18.98 -9.63
N MET A 22 -22.04 -19.76 -9.47
CA MET A 22 -20.73 -19.22 -9.07
C MET A 22 -20.16 -18.25 -10.11
N PHE A 23 -20.22 -18.61 -11.39
CA PHE A 23 -19.79 -17.74 -12.48
C PHE A 23 -20.58 -16.42 -12.49
N TYR A 24 -21.89 -16.49 -12.27
CA TYR A 24 -22.74 -15.31 -12.20
C TYR A 24 -22.37 -14.41 -11.01
N LEU A 25 -22.22 -14.98 -9.82
CA LEU A 25 -21.81 -14.22 -8.62
C LEU A 25 -20.45 -13.55 -8.83
N ALA A 26 -19.48 -14.26 -9.40
CA ALA A 26 -18.12 -13.74 -9.57
C ALA A 26 -18.04 -12.55 -10.55
N ASN A 27 -18.89 -12.52 -11.58
CA ASN A 27 -18.80 -11.52 -12.65
C ASN A 27 -19.83 -10.40 -12.53
N PHE A 28 -21.02 -10.66 -11.97
CA PHE A 28 -22.14 -9.73 -12.01
C PHE A 28 -22.53 -9.19 -10.63
N VAL A 29 -21.89 -9.65 -9.55
CA VAL A 29 -22.17 -9.15 -8.19
C VAL A 29 -20.97 -8.38 -7.68
N THR A 30 -21.18 -7.12 -7.35
CA THR A 30 -20.17 -6.28 -6.69
C THR A 30 -20.11 -6.63 -5.20
N PRO A 31 -18.91 -6.88 -4.62
CA PRO A 31 -18.76 -7.05 -3.19
C PRO A 31 -19.11 -5.74 -2.46
N ARG A 32 -19.71 -5.85 -1.27
CA ARG A 32 -19.95 -4.67 -0.42
C ARG A 32 -18.67 -4.37 0.37
N ASP A 33 -18.15 -3.17 0.15
CA ASP A 33 -17.04 -2.67 0.97
C ASP A 33 -17.53 -2.36 2.39
N ARG A 34 -16.74 -2.79 3.38
CA ARG A 34 -16.99 -2.54 4.79
C ARG A 34 -15.74 -1.96 5.42
N GLU A 35 -15.89 -0.84 6.10
CA GLU A 35 -14.85 -0.32 6.99
C GLU A 35 -14.69 -1.27 8.18
N MET A 36 -13.51 -1.83 8.34
CA MET A 36 -13.17 -2.76 9.41
C MET A 36 -12.08 -2.11 10.27
N SER A 37 -12.48 -1.49 11.38
CA SER A 37 -11.53 -0.93 12.35
C SER A 37 -11.03 -2.04 13.29
N ALA A 38 -9.76 -2.40 13.17
CA ALA A 38 -9.09 -3.22 14.17
C ALA A 38 -8.47 -2.30 15.24
N ARG A 39 -8.88 -2.45 16.51
CA ARG A 39 -8.20 -1.79 17.62
C ARG A 39 -6.91 -2.56 17.89
N ILE A 40 -5.77 -1.93 17.62
CA ILE A 40 -4.46 -2.47 17.96
C ILE A 40 -4.21 -2.18 19.45
N PRO A 41 -4.03 -3.21 20.30
CA PRO A 41 -3.62 -3.03 21.68
C PRO A 41 -2.26 -2.33 21.74
N ALA A 42 -2.07 -1.40 22.68
CA ALA A 42 -0.78 -0.74 22.86
C ALA A 42 0.35 -1.74 23.19
N SER A 43 0.00 -2.91 23.74
CA SER A 43 0.92 -4.02 24.01
C SER A 43 1.59 -4.60 22.75
N ASP A 44 0.97 -4.44 21.58
CA ASP A 44 1.42 -5.01 20.31
C ASP A 44 2.19 -3.99 19.43
N LEU A 45 2.40 -2.77 19.94
CA LEU A 45 3.11 -1.70 19.23
C LEU A 45 4.56 -1.64 19.66
N ASP A 46 5.50 -1.95 18.75
CA ASP A 46 6.92 -1.66 18.93
C ASP A 46 7.20 -0.18 18.60
N PRO A 47 7.56 0.67 19.56
CA PRO A 47 7.80 2.08 19.30
C PRO A 47 9.17 2.28 18.66
N VAL A 48 9.19 2.66 17.38
CA VAL A 48 10.40 3.15 16.71
C VAL A 48 10.65 4.60 17.15
N PRO A 49 11.84 4.94 17.69
CA PRO A 49 12.19 6.31 18.03
C PRO A 49 12.24 7.18 16.77
N ILE A 50 11.39 8.20 16.69
CA ILE A 50 11.51 9.24 15.66
C ILE A 50 12.75 10.06 16.00
N VAL A 51 13.87 9.77 15.34
CA VAL A 51 15.08 10.61 15.41
C VAL A 51 14.76 11.89 14.65
N LYS A 52 14.66 13.02 15.36
CA LYS A 52 14.55 14.33 14.72
C LYS A 52 15.83 14.56 13.91
N PRO A 53 15.77 14.90 12.61
CA PRO A 53 16.95 15.25 11.85
C PRO A 53 17.71 16.34 12.60
N THR A 54 18.99 16.09 12.91
CA THR A 54 19.86 17.12 13.49
C THR A 54 19.84 18.31 12.54
N PRO A 55 19.56 19.54 13.03
CA PRO A 55 19.63 20.72 12.18
C PRO A 55 21.01 20.75 11.51
N PRO A 56 21.10 21.12 10.21
CA PRO A 56 22.39 21.30 9.58
C PRO A 56 23.24 22.22 10.48
N PRO A 57 24.57 21.96 10.62
CA PRO A 57 25.45 22.86 11.34
C PRO A 57 25.15 24.29 10.90
N PRO A 58 25.11 25.27 11.82
CA PRO A 58 25.05 26.68 11.42
C PRO A 58 26.05 26.87 10.29
N ALA A 59 25.60 27.41 9.15
CA ALA A 59 26.46 27.61 7.99
C ALA A 59 27.77 28.20 8.49
N GLU A 60 28.85 27.43 8.33
CA GLU A 60 30.19 27.88 8.68
C GLU A 60 30.33 29.24 7.99
N PRO A 61 30.56 30.34 8.73
CA PRO A 61 30.65 31.65 8.11
C PRO A 61 31.68 31.53 6.98
N PRO A 62 31.37 32.02 5.77
CA PRO A 62 32.30 31.91 4.66
C PRO A 62 33.65 32.45 5.14
N PRO A 63 34.77 31.79 4.78
CA PRO A 63 36.08 32.24 5.20
C PRO A 63 36.20 33.71 4.84
N ASP A 64 36.57 34.53 5.81
CA ASP A 64 36.75 35.96 5.61
C ASP A 64 37.64 36.15 4.37
N GLU A 65 37.08 36.73 3.31
CA GLU A 65 37.86 37.23 2.17
C GLU A 65 38.62 38.47 2.66
N ASP A 66 39.63 38.24 3.49
CA ASP A 66 40.64 39.22 3.85
C ASP A 66 41.82 39.06 2.89
N GLY A 67 42.02 40.06 2.02
CA GLY A 67 43.32 40.28 1.39
C GLY A 67 43.40 40.43 -0.12
N SER A 68 42.37 40.93 -0.82
CA SER A 68 42.56 41.35 -2.22
C SER A 68 41.70 42.53 -2.64
N ASP A 69 41.89 43.68 -1.98
CA ASP A 69 41.55 45.01 -2.51
C ASP A 69 42.43 46.09 -1.84
N GLU A 70 43.74 46.04 -2.12
CA GLU A 70 44.61 47.20 -1.94
C GLU A 70 45.61 47.27 -3.11
N ALA A 71 45.07 47.52 -4.30
CA ALA A 71 45.87 47.88 -5.48
C ALA A 71 45.13 48.87 -6.38
N VAL A 72 44.49 49.90 -5.81
CA VAL A 72 44.12 51.12 -6.54
C VAL A 72 44.10 52.28 -5.54
N SER A 73 44.71 53.42 -5.94
CA SER A 73 44.89 54.72 -5.24
C SER A 73 46.25 54.83 -4.52
N GLU A 74 47.19 55.74 -4.82
CA GLU A 74 47.22 57.00 -5.57
C GLU A 74 48.68 57.35 -5.94
N GLU A 75 48.85 58.16 -7.02
CA GLU A 75 49.96 59.06 -7.40
C GLU A 75 51.44 58.60 -7.48
#